data_AF-A0A6M0IRX3-F1
#
_entry.id   AF-A0A6M0IRX3-F1
#
_cell.length_a   1.000
_cell.length_b   1.000
_cell.length_c   1.000
_cell.angle_alpha   90.00
_cell.angle_beta   90.00
_cell.angle_gamma   90.00
#
_symmetry.space_group_name_H-M   'P 1'
#
loop_
_entity.id
_entity.type
_entity.pdbx_description
1 polymer ?
#
loop_
_entity_poly.entity_id
_entity_poly.type
_entity_poly.pdbx_seq_one_letter_code
_entity_poly.pdbx_strand_id
1 'polypeptide(L)'
;MMPFSKEYYQTWLLSLEARQLEVIEVVLKIEVEVYEIQKLLLEVKELDEYDNFIFGNLIFMENRFKNRLRQYYNELEGIDLDIAHCQFIISRFNRNNGDDI
;
A
#
# COMPACT_ATOMS: atom_id res chain seq x y z
N MET A 1 -17.70 26.17 -7.40
CA MET A 1 -17.03 26.05 -8.71
C MET A 1 -15.94 25.00 -8.54
N MET A 2 -15.90 23.93 -9.36
CA MET A 2 -14.84 22.93 -9.24
C MET A 2 -13.53 23.51 -9.77
N PRO A 3 -12.37 23.29 -9.10
CA PRO A 3 -11.12 23.98 -9.43
C PRO A 3 -10.46 23.49 -10.73
N PHE A 4 -10.80 22.28 -11.21
CA PHE A 4 -10.20 21.64 -12.39
C PHE A 4 -11.25 20.98 -13.28
N SER A 5 -10.87 20.63 -14.52
CA SER A 5 -11.75 19.98 -15.50
C SER A 5 -11.94 18.49 -15.25
N LYS A 6 -12.94 17.88 -15.91
CA LYS A 6 -13.17 16.43 -15.84
C LYS A 6 -11.96 15.63 -16.35
N GLU A 7 -11.35 16.07 -17.45
CA GLU A 7 -10.18 15.42 -18.06
C GLU A 7 -8.97 15.40 -17.11
N TYR A 8 -8.82 16.47 -16.32
CA TYR A 8 -7.79 16.52 -15.27
C TYR A 8 -8.00 15.40 -14.24
N TYR A 9 -9.21 15.27 -13.69
CA TYR A 9 -9.50 14.22 -12.70
C TYR A 9 -9.41 12.81 -13.29
N GLN A 10 -9.74 12.62 -14.57
CA GLN A 10 -9.57 11.33 -15.25
C GLN A 10 -8.09 10.98 -15.42
N THR A 11 -7.26 11.94 -15.83
CA THR A 11 -5.81 11.74 -15.95
C THR A 11 -5.19 11.45 -14.58
N TRP A 12 -5.62 12.20 -13.56
CA TRP A 12 -5.14 12.01 -12.20
C TRP A 12 -5.56 10.64 -11.64
N LEU A 13 -6.80 10.21 -11.86
CA LEU A 13 -7.28 8.88 -11.46
C LEU A 13 -6.39 7.76 -12.04
N LEU A 14 -6.09 7.80 -13.34
CA LEU A 14 -5.20 6.81 -13.97
C LEU A 14 -3.81 6.79 -13.33
N SER A 15 -3.26 7.96 -12.99
CA SER A 15 -1.96 8.02 -12.32
C SER A 15 -2.00 7.51 -10.88
N LEU A 16 -3.12 7.70 -10.16
CA LEU A 16 -3.31 7.16 -8.82
C LEU A 16 -3.46 5.64 -8.84
N GLU A 17 -4.22 5.09 -9.79
CA GLU A 17 -4.37 3.64 -9.97
C GLU A 17 -3.02 2.97 -10.31
N ALA A 18 -2.22 3.59 -11.19
CA ALA A 18 -0.87 3.12 -11.48
C ALA A 18 0.01 3.11 -10.22
N ARG A 19 0.00 4.22 -9.46
CA ARG A 19 0.76 4.31 -8.20
C ARG A 19 0.28 3.29 -7.17
N GLN A 20 -1.02 3.03 -7.07
CA GLN A 20 -1.58 2.03 -6.18
C GLN A 20 -0.98 0.64 -6.48
N LEU A 21 -0.90 0.26 -7.76
CA LEU A 21 -0.29 -1.00 -8.19
C LEU A 21 1.19 -1.08 -7.83
N GLU A 22 1.95 0.00 -8.03
CA GLU A 22 3.37 0.07 -7.64
C GLU A 22 3.55 -0.15 -6.12
N VAL A 23 2.71 0.49 -5.31
CA VAL A 23 2.77 0.33 -3.84
C VAL A 23 2.36 -1.09 -3.42
N ILE A 24 1.31 -1.67 -4.04
CA ILE A 24 0.90 -3.05 -3.80
C ILE A 24 2.05 -4.02 -4.11
N GLU A 25 2.77 -3.83 -5.21
CA GLU A 25 3.93 -4.65 -5.55
C GLU A 25 5.00 -4.60 -4.45
N VAL A 26 5.26 -3.41 -3.91
CA VAL A 26 6.22 -3.24 -2.80
C VAL A 26 5.73 -3.92 -1.52
N VAL A 27 4.45 -3.78 -1.18
CA VAL A 27 3.84 -4.46 -0.02
C VAL A 27 4.02 -5.96 -0.14
N LEU A 28 3.64 -6.56 -1.27
CA LEU A 28 3.76 -7.99 -1.50
C LEU A 28 5.20 -8.49 -1.37
N LYS A 29 6.17 -7.76 -1.94
CA LYS A 29 7.59 -8.10 -1.78
C LYS A 29 8.02 -8.11 -0.32
N ILE A 30 7.61 -7.13 0.47
CA ILE A 30 7.96 -7.08 1.89
C ILE A 30 7.25 -8.18 2.69
N GLU A 31 6.00 -8.52 2.36
CA GLU A 31 5.29 -9.62 3.02
C GLU A 31 5.99 -10.97 2.81
N VAL A 32 6.51 -11.22 1.61
CA VAL A 32 7.34 -12.40 1.32
C VAL A 32 8.59 -12.42 2.21
N GLU A 33 9.30 -11.30 2.33
CA GLU A 33 10.50 -11.19 3.19
C GLU A 33 10.16 -11.43 4.67
N VAL A 34 9.03 -10.90 5.16
CA VAL A 34 8.56 -11.15 6.53
C VAL A 34 8.26 -12.63 6.74
N TYR A 35 7.59 -13.28 5.78
CA TYR A 35 7.29 -14.70 5.84
C TYR A 35 8.56 -15.56 5.92
N GLU A 36 9.56 -15.28 5.10
CA GLU A 36 10.84 -16.01 5.13
C GLU A 36 11.58 -15.82 6.47
N ILE A 37 11.56 -14.61 7.04
CA ILE A 37 12.13 -14.37 8.37
C ILE A 37 11.38 -15.15 9.45
N GLN A 38 10.06 -15.21 9.38
CA GLN A 38 9.25 -15.98 10.34
C GLN A 38 9.55 -17.47 10.26
N LYS A 39 9.77 -18.00 9.06
CA LYS A 39 10.21 -19.38 8.87
C LYS A 39 11.58 -19.63 9.52
N LEU A 40 12.56 -18.76 9.27
CA LEU A 40 13.88 -18.85 9.91
C LEU A 40 13.81 -18.73 11.43
N LEU A 41 12.94 -17.87 11.97
CA LEU A 41 12.73 -17.75 13.41
C LEU A 41 12.22 -19.06 14.02
N LEU A 42 11.33 -19.78 13.33
CA LEU A 42 10.85 -21.09 13.76
C LEU A 42 11.98 -22.13 13.76
N GLU A 43 12.74 -22.20 12.68
CA GLU A 43 13.88 -23.11 12.56
C GLU A 43 14.94 -22.87 13.65
N VAL A 44 15.30 -21.60 13.90
CA VAL A 44 16.28 -21.23 14.95
C VAL A 44 15.74 -21.53 16.34
N LYS A 45 14.44 -21.36 16.58
CA LYS A 45 13.80 -21.67 17.87
C LYS A 45 13.88 -23.16 18.22
N GLU A 46 13.90 -24.03 17.22
CA GLU A 46 14.01 -25.50 17.39
C GLU A 46 15.43 -25.97 17.72
N LEU A 47 16.46 -25.16 17.48
CA LEU A 47 17.87 -25.53 17.67
C LEU A 47 18.37 -25.43 19.12
N ASP A 48 17.53 -25.02 20.07
CA ASP A 48 17.76 -24.97 21.54
C ASP A 48 19.05 -24.27 22.04
N GLU A 49 19.74 -23.54 21.15
CA GLU A 49 20.93 -22.72 21.45
C GLU A 49 20.53 -21.23 21.53
N TYR A 50 19.94 -20.83 22.66
CA TYR A 50 19.35 -19.50 22.90
C TYR A 50 20.32 -18.33 23.14
N ASP A 51 21.62 -18.50 22.89
CA ASP A 51 22.62 -17.41 22.87
C ASP A 51 22.88 -16.88 21.46
N ASN A 52 21.90 -16.99 20.58
CA ASN A 52 22.08 -16.74 19.16
C ASN A 52 21.82 -15.27 18.81
N PHE A 53 22.89 -14.49 18.67
CA PHE A 53 22.93 -13.21 17.94
C PHE A 53 22.07 -13.23 16.67
N ILE A 54 22.01 -14.38 15.99
CA ILE A 54 21.15 -14.65 14.81
C ILE A 54 19.66 -14.46 15.12
N PHE A 55 19.15 -15.01 16.24
CA PHE A 55 17.74 -14.88 16.63
C PHE A 55 17.37 -13.41 16.90
N GLY A 56 18.24 -12.69 17.61
CA GLY A 56 18.07 -11.25 17.85
C GLY A 56 18.02 -10.43 16.55
N ASN A 57 18.90 -10.74 15.59
CA ASN A 57 18.91 -10.10 14.28
C ASN A 57 17.65 -10.40 13.47
N LEU A 58 17.16 -11.65 13.48
CA LEU A 58 15.93 -12.03 12.79
C LEU A 58 14.72 -11.26 13.34
N ILE A 59 14.58 -11.16 14.67
CA ILE A 59 13.53 -10.33 15.30
C ILE A 59 13.67 -8.86 14.90
N PHE A 60 14.89 -8.32 14.91
CA PHE A 60 15.13 -6.94 14.50
C PHE A 60 14.71 -6.69 13.04
N MET A 61 15.07 -7.60 12.12
CA MET A 61 14.67 -7.51 10.71
C MET A 61 13.15 -7.64 10.55
N GLU A 62 12.52 -8.58 11.25
CA GLU A 62 11.06 -8.75 11.22
C GLU A 62 10.34 -7.45 11.62
N ASN A 63 10.76 -6.84 12.74
CA ASN A 63 10.18 -5.59 13.22
C ASN A 63 10.41 -4.43 12.23
N ARG A 64 11.60 -4.35 11.63
CA ARG A 64 11.89 -3.34 10.60
C ARG A 64 10.97 -3.49 9.40
N PHE A 65 10.76 -4.70 8.91
CA PHE A 65 9.87 -4.95 7.77
C PHE A 65 8.40 -4.71 8.11
N LYS A 66 7.92 -5.13 9.29
CA LYS A 66 6.57 -4.80 9.77
C LYS A 66 6.32 -3.29 9.86
N ASN A 67 7.32 -2.53 10.31
CA ASN A 67 7.21 -1.06 10.33
C ASN A 67 7.13 -0.46 8.92
N ARG A 68 7.89 -1.00 7.96
CA ARG A 68 7.78 -0.58 6.55
C ARG A 68 6.42 -0.94 5.95
N LEU A 69 5.90 -2.15 6.21
CA LEU A 69 4.56 -2.55 5.78
C LEU A 69 3.52 -1.55 6.28
N ARG A 70 3.58 -1.17 7.56
CA ARG A 70 2.66 -0.17 8.12
C ARG A 70 2.71 1.16 7.36
N GLN A 71 3.89 1.62 6.96
CA GLN A 71 4.04 2.86 6.19
C GLN A 71 3.38 2.74 4.82
N TYR A 72 3.59 1.63 4.11
CA TYR A 72 2.98 1.42 2.79
C TYR A 72 1.47 1.20 2.87
N TYR A 73 0.97 0.55 3.93
CA TYR A 73 -0.48 0.44 4.15
C TYR A 73 -1.12 1.80 4.39
N ASN A 74 -0.48 2.70 5.14
CA ASN A 74 -0.96 4.07 5.30
C ASN A 74 -0.90 4.87 3.98
N GLU A 75 0.13 4.62 3.15
CA GLU A 75 0.21 5.24 1.82
C GLU A 75 -0.93 4.74 0.91
N LEU A 76 -1.22 3.44 0.92
CA LEU A 76 -2.35 2.87 0.18
C LEU A 76 -3.68 3.47 0.61
N GLU A 77 -3.92 3.61 1.92
CA GLU A 77 -5.13 4.26 2.43
C GLU A 77 -5.28 5.69 1.90
N GLY A 78 -4.18 6.45 1.84
CA GLY A 78 -4.16 7.78 1.23
C GLY A 78 -4.51 7.76 -0.25
N ILE A 79 -3.92 6.84 -1.01
CA ILE A 79 -4.20 6.66 -2.45
C ILE A 79 -5.67 6.26 -2.67
N ASP A 80 -6.22 5.37 -1.85
CA ASP A 80 -7.61 4.92 -1.93
C ASP A 80 -8.58 6.08 -1.72
N LEU A 81 -8.30 6.96 -0.76
CA LEU A 81 -9.07 8.17 -0.52
C LEU A 81 -9.02 9.13 -1.72
N ASP A 82 -7.83 9.33 -2.30
CA ASP A 82 -7.65 10.19 -3.47
C ASP A 82 -8.36 9.63 -4.72
N ILE A 83 -8.33 8.31 -4.92
CA ILE A 83 -9.06 7.61 -5.99
C ILE A 83 -10.56 7.80 -5.80
N ALA A 84 -11.08 7.54 -4.59
CA ALA A 84 -12.50 7.71 -4.27
C ALA A 84 -12.95 9.15 -4.49
N HIS A 85 -12.12 10.13 -4.12
CA HIS A 85 -12.37 11.54 -4.39
C HIS A 85 -12.43 11.84 -5.90
N CYS A 86 -11.46 11.36 -6.69
CA CYS A 86 -11.48 11.54 -8.15
C CYS A 86 -12.73 10.93 -8.80
N GLN A 87 -13.09 9.71 -8.41
CA GLN A 87 -14.28 9.02 -8.90
C GLN A 87 -15.56 9.79 -8.54
N PHE A 88 -15.67 10.29 -7.32
CA PHE A 88 -16.79 11.12 -6.89
C PHE A 88 -16.92 12.40 -7.74
N ILE A 89 -15.82 13.12 -7.96
CA ILE A 89 -15.81 14.34 -8.75
C ILE A 89 -16.18 14.07 -10.22
N ILE A 90 -15.63 13.02 -10.83
CA ILE A 90 -15.98 12.61 -12.20
C ILE A 90 -17.48 12.28 -12.29
N SER A 91 -18.03 11.59 -11.28
CA SER A 91 -19.47 11.28 -11.23
C SER A 91 -20.34 12.55 -11.18
N ARG A 92 -19.89 13.59 -10.48
CA ARG A 92 -20.55 14.92 -10.45
C ARG A 92 -20.55 15.59 -11.81
N PHE A 93 -19.42 15.58 -12.53
CA PHE A 93 -19.37 16.11 -13.89
C PHE A 93 -20.33 15.37 -14.84
N ASN A 94 -20.42 14.04 -14.73
CA ASN A 94 -21.31 13.25 -15.56
C ASN A 94 -22.80 13.55 -15.31
N ARG A 95 -23.18 13.83 -14.06
CA ARG A 95 -24.56 14.21 -13.71
C ARG A 95 -24.91 15.62 -14.19
N ASN A 96 -24.00 16.58 -14.05
CA ASN A 96 -24.24 17.95 -14.47
C ASN A 96 -24.32 18.13 -16.01
N ASN A 97 -23.74 17.22 -16.78
CA ASN A 97 -23.83 17.20 -18.24
C ASN A 97 -25.01 16.35 -18.75
N GLY A 98 -25.89 15.87 -17.85
CA GLY A 98 -26.96 14.91 -18.14
C GLY A 98 -28.39 15.42 -17.95
N ASP A 99 -28.60 16.71 -17.65
CA ASP A 99 -29.94 17.32 -17.45
C ASP A 99 -30.26 18.39 -18.52
N ASP A 100 -30.23 18.00 -19.80
CA ASP A 100 -30.91 18.70 -20.90
C ASP A 100 -31.56 17.64 -21.82
N ILE A 101 -32.64 17.01 -21.36
CA ILE A 101 -33.64 16.32 -22.19
C ILE A 101 -35.02 16.87 -21.85
#